data_AF-A0A7W1VZH5-F1
#
_entry.id   AF-A0A7W1VZH5-F1
#
_cell.length_a   1.000
_cell.length_b   1.000
_cell.length_c   1.000
_cell.angle_alpha   90.00
_cell.angle_beta   90.00
_cell.angle_gamma   90.00
#
_symmetry.space_group_name_H-M   'P 1'
#
loop_
_entity.id
_entity.type
_entity.pdbx_description
1 polymer ?
#
loop_
_entity_poly.entity_id
_entity_poly.type
_entity_poly.pdbx_seq_one_letter_code
_entity_poly.pdbx_strand_id
1 'polypeptide(L)'
;MDLTELKRQKEDPDKRHPWELARARIIGFFINDLKGANHIADIGSGDAYVLQFLQKKHFAKKYTAIDIAYTEDIIASIGQHGAQNIHFENQIAAFNKNNSQAGIVLLTDVLEHC
;
A
#
# COMPACT_ATOMS: atom_id res chain seq x y z
N MET A 1 -2.73 7.24 -2.57
CA MET A 1 -2.21 8.63 -2.41
C MET A 1 -1.32 8.96 -3.59
N ASP A 2 -1.27 10.21 -4.03
CA ASP A 2 -0.60 10.53 -5.28
C ASP A 2 0.93 10.39 -5.19
N LEU A 3 1.53 9.92 -6.28
CA LEU A 3 2.97 9.76 -6.47
C LEU A 3 3.73 11.09 -6.39
N THR A 4 3.03 12.22 -6.44
CA THR A 4 3.60 13.54 -6.19
C THR A 4 4.16 13.67 -4.77
N GLU A 5 3.64 12.92 -3.80
CA GLU A 5 4.13 12.94 -2.41
C GLU A 5 5.44 12.15 -2.22
N LEU A 6 5.73 11.16 -3.07
CA LEU A 6 7.05 10.50 -3.12
C LEU A 6 8.18 11.49 -3.38
N LYS A 7 7.91 12.54 -4.18
CA LYS A 7 8.92 13.58 -4.44
C LYS A 7 9.22 14.39 -3.18
N ARG A 8 8.20 14.71 -2.37
CA ARG A 8 8.36 15.45 -1.10
C ARG A 8 9.08 14.61 -0.05
N GLN A 9 8.83 13.31 0.00
CA GLN A 9 9.57 12.42 0.90
C GLN A 9 11.08 12.35 0.64
N LYS A 10 11.52 12.54 -0.61
CA LYS A 10 12.96 12.64 -0.91
C LYS A 10 13.60 13.89 -0.27
N GLU A 11 12.82 14.93 -0.02
CA GLU A 11 13.28 16.20 0.56
C GLU A 11 13.24 16.20 2.10
N ASP A 12 12.24 15.55 2.69
CA ASP A 12 12.10 15.38 4.15
C ASP A 12 11.48 14.00 4.46
N PRO A 13 12.31 12.96 4.67
CA PRO A 13 11.85 11.57 4.83
C PRO A 13 10.91 11.36 6.03
N ASP A 14 11.04 12.22 7.05
CA ASP A 14 10.34 12.10 8.32
C ASP A 14 9.04 12.94 8.37
N LYS A 15 8.83 13.87 7.43
CA LYS A 15 7.57 14.63 7.33
C LYS A 15 6.56 13.93 6.44
N ARG A 16 5.90 12.92 6.99
CA ARG A 16 4.60 12.46 6.48
C ARG A 16 3.50 13.45 6.87
N HIS A 17 2.59 13.71 5.95
CA HIS A 17 1.45 14.56 6.22
C HIS A 17 0.56 13.91 7.31
N PRO A 18 0.05 14.68 8.29
CA PRO A 18 -0.72 14.12 9.41
C PRO A 18 -1.92 13.27 8.99
N TRP A 19 -2.57 13.58 7.86
CA TRP A 19 -3.69 12.80 7.33
C TRP A 19 -3.27 11.38 6.96
N GLU A 20 -2.06 11.18 6.41
CA GLU A 20 -1.56 9.86 5.99
C GLU A 20 -1.32 8.97 7.21
N LEU A 21 -0.71 9.57 8.24
CA LEU A 21 -0.47 8.92 9.53
C LEU A 21 -1.79 8.52 10.17
N ALA A 22 -2.79 9.41 10.17
CA ALA A 22 -4.12 9.13 10.68
C ALA A 22 -4.79 7.98 9.91
N ARG A 23 -4.76 8.01 8.56
CA ARG A 23 -5.32 6.96 7.69
C ARG A 23 -4.70 5.61 8.00
N ALA A 24 -3.37 5.50 7.99
CA ALA A 24 -2.69 4.24 8.27
C ALA A 24 -3.00 3.70 9.67
N ARG A 25 -3.09 4.58 10.68
CA ARG A 25 -3.47 4.20 12.05
C ARG A 25 -4.91 3.71 12.15
N ILE A 26 -5.86 4.39 11.52
CA ILE A 26 -7.28 4.01 11.53
C ILE A 26 -7.49 2.69 10.81
N ILE A 27 -6.87 2.50 9.64
CA ILE A 27 -6.91 1.21 8.93
C ILE A 27 -6.31 0.12 9.82
N GLY A 28 -5.13 0.36 10.39
CA GLY A 28 -4.48 -0.54 11.33
C GLY A 28 -5.37 -0.91 12.53
N PHE A 29 -6.11 0.05 13.07
CA PHE A 29 -7.07 -0.18 14.16
C PHE A 29 -8.19 -1.14 13.73
N PHE A 30 -8.81 -0.92 12.56
CA PHE A 30 -9.88 -1.80 12.09
C PHE A 30 -9.42 -3.21 11.77
N ILE A 31 -8.22 -3.37 11.22
CA ILE A 31 -7.75 -4.69 10.80
C ILE A 31 -7.09 -5.49 11.93
N ASN A 32 -6.78 -4.87 13.07
CA ASN A 32 -6.09 -5.53 14.20
C ASN A 32 -6.83 -6.75 14.74
N ASP A 33 -8.16 -6.70 14.71
CA ASP A 33 -9.00 -7.75 15.26
C ASP A 33 -9.43 -8.77 14.20
N LEU A 34 -9.07 -8.52 12.92
CA LEU A 34 -9.37 -9.42 11.81
C LEU A 34 -8.37 -10.59 11.80
N LYS A 35 -8.78 -11.71 12.40
CA LYS A 35 -8.00 -12.96 12.37
C LYS A 35 -7.96 -13.56 10.96
N GLY A 36 -6.77 -14.00 10.54
CA GLY A 36 -6.63 -14.88 9.36
C GLY A 36 -6.31 -14.19 8.04
N ALA A 37 -6.10 -12.87 8.02
CA ALA A 37 -5.65 -12.18 6.82
C ALA A 37 -4.17 -12.48 6.50
N ASN A 38 -3.92 -13.62 5.84
CA ASN A 38 -2.56 -13.96 5.40
C ASN A 38 -2.02 -13.01 4.33
N HIS A 39 -2.91 -12.31 3.62
CA HIS A 39 -2.59 -11.42 2.51
C HIS A 39 -3.51 -10.20 2.52
N ILE A 40 -2.90 -9.01 2.51
CA ILE A 40 -3.57 -7.72 2.35
C ILE A 40 -3.23 -7.16 0.97
N ALA A 41 -4.23 -6.77 0.20
CA ALA A 41 -4.08 -6.04 -1.06
C ALA A 41 -4.61 -4.61 -0.91
N ASP A 42 -3.96 -3.63 -1.52
CA ASP A 42 -4.37 -2.23 -1.52
C ASP A 42 -4.48 -1.73 -2.97
N ILE A 43 -5.68 -1.30 -3.37
CA ILE A 43 -5.94 -0.78 -4.71
C ILE A 43 -5.89 0.75 -4.64
N GLY A 44 -5.28 1.39 -5.66
CA GLY A 44 -4.98 2.83 -5.62
C GLY A 44 -3.95 3.17 -4.54
N SER A 45 -3.07 2.20 -4.28
CA SER A 45 -2.13 2.21 -3.16
C SER A 45 -1.12 3.36 -3.21
N GLY A 46 -0.95 4.03 -4.36
CA GLY A 46 -0.12 5.21 -4.43
C GLY A 46 1.34 4.91 -4.14
N ASP A 47 1.94 5.60 -3.18
CA ASP A 47 3.30 5.29 -2.71
C ASP A 47 3.41 4.07 -1.78
N ALA A 48 2.31 3.32 -1.61
CA ALA A 48 2.18 2.15 -0.76
C ALA A 48 2.46 2.40 0.74
N TYR A 49 2.38 3.66 1.21
CA TYR A 49 2.69 4.00 2.60
C TYR A 49 1.84 3.23 3.62
N VAL A 50 0.54 3.07 3.35
CA VAL A 50 -0.38 2.31 4.22
C VAL A 50 0.12 0.87 4.36
N LEU A 51 0.43 0.19 3.25
CA LEU A 51 0.95 -1.17 3.29
C LEU A 51 2.31 -1.26 3.99
N GLN A 52 3.20 -0.28 3.82
CA GLN A 52 4.47 -0.23 4.57
C GLN A 52 4.24 -0.11 6.08
N PHE A 53 3.30 0.73 6.50
CA PHE A 53 2.92 0.87 7.91
C PHE A 53 2.37 -0.45 8.48
N LEU A 54 1.50 -1.13 7.73
CA LEU A 54 0.92 -2.41 8.12
C LEU A 54 1.96 -3.55 8.11
N GLN A 55 2.90 -3.52 7.18
CA GLN A 55 4.00 -4.47 7.09
C GLN A 55 4.95 -4.36 8.29
N LYS A 56 5.35 -3.14 8.68
CA LYS A 56 6.18 -2.89 9.87
C LYS A 56 5.55 -3.40 11.17
N LYS A 57 4.22 -3.57 11.19
CA LYS A 57 3.45 -4.10 12.32
C LYS A 57 3.05 -5.57 12.17
N HIS A 58 3.46 -6.23 11.09
CA HIS A 58 3.22 -7.66 10.83
C HIS A 58 1.74 -8.07 10.82
N PHE A 59 0.85 -7.23 10.30
CA PHE A 59 -0.58 -7.56 10.17
C PHE A 59 -0.88 -8.74 9.23
N ALA A 60 0.02 -9.09 8.30
CA ALA A 60 -0.13 -10.16 7.33
C ALA A 60 1.23 -10.74 6.92
N LYS A 61 1.22 -11.86 6.18
CA LYS A 61 2.43 -12.47 5.62
C LYS A 61 2.76 -11.95 4.22
N LYS A 62 1.74 -11.52 3.49
CA LYS A 62 1.86 -11.01 2.11
C LYS A 62 1.15 -9.67 1.99
N TYR A 63 1.72 -8.80 1.17
CA TYR A 63 1.22 -7.47 0.90
C TYR A 63 1.30 -7.22 -0.60
N THR A 64 0.23 -6.71 -1.21
CA THR A 64 0.24 -6.33 -2.63
C THR A 64 -0.29 -4.92 -2.82
N ALA A 65 0.55 -4.05 -3.37
CA ALA A 65 0.21 -2.70 -3.78
C ALA A 65 -0.22 -2.73 -5.25
N ILE A 66 -1.39 -2.19 -5.56
CA ILE A 66 -1.94 -2.13 -6.91
C ILE A 66 -2.21 -0.67 -7.25
N ASP A 67 -1.57 -0.17 -8.30
CA ASP A 67 -1.78 1.20 -8.78
C ASP A 67 -1.46 1.32 -10.28
N ILE A 68 -2.38 1.91 -11.05
CA ILE A 68 -2.22 2.07 -12.50
C ILE A 68 -1.03 2.96 -12.87
N ALA A 69 -0.60 3.83 -11.96
CA ALA A 69 0.50 4.74 -12.18
C ALA A 69 1.87 4.06 -11.93
N TYR A 70 1.90 2.79 -11.52
CA TYR A 70 3.17 2.09 -11.30
C TYR A 70 3.94 1.82 -12.58
N THR A 71 5.15 2.36 -12.60
CA THR A 71 6.24 2.02 -13.52
C THR A 71 7.41 1.43 -12.74
N GLU A 72 8.35 0.78 -13.42
CA GLU A 72 9.55 0.21 -12.80
C GLU A 72 10.34 1.26 -11.99
N ASP A 73 10.47 2.48 -12.52
CA ASP A 73 11.16 3.59 -11.85
C ASP A 73 10.46 4.01 -10.55
N ILE A 74 9.13 4.08 -10.57
CA ILE A 74 8.32 4.43 -9.40
C ILE A 74 8.44 3.34 -8.34
N ILE A 75 8.31 2.07 -8.74
CA ILE A 75 8.44 0.92 -7.84
C ILE A 75 9.84 0.90 -7.22
N ALA A 76 10.90 1.10 -8.02
CA ALA A 76 12.27 1.17 -7.50
C ALA A 76 12.44 2.30 -6.49
N SER A 77 11.85 3.48 -6.75
CA SER A 77 11.88 4.61 -5.82
C SER A 77 11.12 4.31 -4.51
N ILE A 78 10.00 3.59 -4.55
CA ILE A 78 9.25 3.17 -3.36
C ILE A 78 10.04 2.11 -2.58
N GLY A 79 10.61 1.13 -3.28
CA GLY A 79 11.38 0.02 -2.72
C GLY A 79 12.58 0.46 -1.87
N GLN A 80 13.25 1.55 -2.26
CA GLN A 80 14.36 2.16 -1.51
C GLN A 80 13.95 2.63 -0.09
N HIS A 81 12.66 2.84 0.18
CA HIS A 81 12.15 3.38 1.46
C HIS A 81 11.60 2.31 2.43
N GLY A 82 11.89 1.02 2.18
CA GLY A 82 11.59 -0.06 3.12
C GLY A 82 10.42 -0.96 2.73
N ALA A 83 9.95 -0.90 1.48
CA ALA A 83 8.89 -1.75 0.94
C ALA A 83 9.38 -3.13 0.43
N GLN A 84 10.44 -3.69 1.00
CA GLN A 84 11.16 -4.85 0.42
C GLN A 84 10.31 -6.13 0.30
N ASN A 85 9.24 -6.26 1.09
CA ASN A 85 8.35 -7.43 1.06
C ASN A 85 6.93 -7.08 0.56
N ILE A 86 6.78 -5.98 -0.16
CA ILE A 86 5.52 -5.60 -0.84
C ILE A 86 5.64 -5.99 -2.31
N HIS A 87 4.67 -6.74 -2.81
CA HIS A 87 4.55 -7.03 -4.23
C HIS A 87 3.82 -5.87 -4.91
N PHE A 88 4.30 -5.43 -6.07
CA PHE A 88 3.71 -4.31 -6.81
C PHE A 88 3.11 -4.80 -8.13
N GLU A 89 1.90 -4.36 -8.42
CA GLU A 89 1.18 -4.67 -9.65
C GLU A 89 0.58 -3.39 -10.24
N ASN A 90 0.69 -3.18 -11.54
CA ASN A 90 0.09 -2.01 -12.19
C ASN A 90 -1.34 -2.23 -12.66
N GLN A 91 -1.87 -3.46 -12.54
CA GLN A 91 -3.21 -3.82 -12.98
C GLN A 91 -3.85 -4.87 -12.05
N ILE A 92 -5.14 -4.69 -11.78
CA ILE A 92 -5.94 -5.64 -10.99
C ILE A 92 -5.99 -7.03 -11.66
N ALA A 93 -5.98 -7.08 -12.99
CA ALA A 93 -5.99 -8.35 -13.73
C ALA A 93 -4.75 -9.21 -13.44
N ALA A 94 -3.57 -8.59 -13.30
CA ALA A 94 -2.34 -9.29 -12.94
C ALA A 94 -2.41 -9.84 -11.51
N PHE A 95 -2.94 -9.04 -10.57
CA PHE A 95 -3.19 -9.48 -9.20
C PHE A 95 -4.10 -10.72 -9.14
N ASN A 96 -5.22 -10.72 -9.86
CA ASN A 96 -6.18 -11.83 -9.87
C ASN A 96 -5.60 -13.13 -10.47
N LYS A 97 -4.62 -13.03 -11.38
CA LYS A 97 -4.00 -14.18 -12.04
C LYS A 97 -2.95 -14.87 -11.15
N ASN A 98 -2.25 -14.08 -10.33
CA ASN A 98 -1.03 -14.53 -9.64
C ASN A 98 -1.23 -14.79 -8.14
N ASN A 99 -2.32 -14.32 -7.52
CA ASN A 99 -2.49 -14.39 -6.07
C ASN A 99 -3.68 -15.24 -5.62
N SER A 100 -3.39 -16.12 -4.66
CA SER A 100 -4.36 -16.74 -3.77
C SER A 100 -5.16 -15.66 -3.03
N GLN A 101 -6.49 -15.65 -3.20
CA GLN A 101 -7.50 -14.83 -2.51
C GLN A 101 -6.95 -13.98 -1.35
N ALA A 102 -6.78 -12.67 -1.57
CA ALA A 102 -6.48 -11.77 -0.46
C ALA A 102 -7.59 -11.85 0.59
N GLY A 103 -7.19 -11.98 1.85
CA GLY A 103 -8.14 -12.03 2.97
C GLY A 103 -8.70 -10.64 3.32
N ILE A 104 -7.94 -9.59 2.98
CA ILE A 104 -8.34 -8.20 3.12
C ILE A 104 -7.96 -7.45 1.84
N VAL A 105 -8.91 -6.68 1.31
CA VAL A 105 -8.68 -5.73 0.21
C VAL A 105 -9.02 -4.33 0.72
N LEU A 106 -8.06 -3.41 0.60
CA LEU A 106 -8.21 -2.00 0.93
C LEU A 106 -8.59 -1.24 -0.35
N LEU A 107 -9.66 -0.45 -0.25
CA LEU A 107 -10.16 0.44 -1.29
C LEU A 107 -10.34 1.82 -0.66
N THR A 108 -9.25 2.61 -0.59
CA THR A 108 -9.28 3.92 0.07
C THR A 108 -9.02 5.03 -0.94
N ASP A 109 -9.96 5.96 -1.10
CA ASP A 109 -9.85 7.06 -2.07
C ASP A 109 -9.71 6.58 -3.54
N VAL A 110 -10.44 5.52 -3.91
CA VAL A 110 -10.44 4.98 -5.29
C VAL A 110 -11.84 4.94 -5.90
N LEU A 111 -12.88 4.87 -5.07
CA LEU A 111 -14.26 4.68 -5.53
C LEU A 111 -14.84 5.97 -6.13
N GLU A 112 -14.27 7.12 -5.83
CA GLU A 112 -14.65 8.41 -6.39
C GLU A 112 -14.18 8.63 -7.85
N HIS A 113 -13.31 7.76 -8.35
CA HIS A 113 -12.72 7.85 -9.69
C HIS A 113 -13.24 6.76 -10.65
N CYS A 114 -14.32 6.07 -10.27
CA CYS A 114 -14.99 5.03 -11.06
C CYS A 114 -15.90 5.58 -12.17
#